data_AF-A0A532T666-F1
#
_entry.id   AF-A0A532T666-F1
#
_cell.length_a   1.000
_cell.length_b   1.000
_cell.length_c   1.000
_cell.angle_alpha   90.00
_cell.angle_beta   90.00
_cell.angle_gamma   90.00
#
_symmetry.space_group_name_H-M   'P 1'
#
loop_
_entity.id
_entity.type
_entity.pdbx_description
1 polymer ?
#
loop_
_entity_poly.entity_id
_entity_poly.type
_entity_poly.pdbx_seq_one_letter_code
_entity_poly.pdbx_strand_id
1 'polypeptide(L)'
;MNKYGLISLILTCVLFFLQFIPLGVYFQFENPFVNSHVRIPIQLFTFQDNKLFIWGMVTNGVFQNWFEVNILTGIFFLVLLPLAGILTIFGFWKENKTGKKLMNANFIFLLVILLYSIIGIPIYSEEILGVQFSYFDIFSHLNYGFFILLINLILALIANIKHPIQ
;
A
#
# COMPACT_ATOMS: atom_id res chain seq x y z
N MET A 1 14.28 -20.58 -4.60
CA MET A 1 13.10 -19.69 -4.63
C MET A 1 13.41 -18.43 -3.84
N ASN A 2 12.98 -17.26 -4.30
CA ASN A 2 13.26 -15.99 -3.63
C ASN A 2 12.32 -15.74 -2.44
N LYS A 3 12.77 -16.05 -1.21
CA LYS A 3 11.97 -15.88 0.01
C LYS A 3 11.53 -14.43 0.26
N TYR A 4 12.39 -13.46 -0.04
CA TYR A 4 12.06 -12.04 0.11
C TYR A 4 11.00 -11.59 -0.89
N GLY A 5 11.02 -12.15 -2.12
CA GLY A 5 9.98 -11.94 -3.11
C GLY A 5 8.61 -12.46 -2.64
N LEU A 6 8.58 -13.63 -2.00
CA LEU A 6 7.34 -14.17 -1.41
C LEU A 6 6.78 -13.27 -0.29
N ILE A 7 7.64 -12.77 0.61
CA ILE A 7 7.19 -11.85 1.68
C ILE A 7 6.68 -10.54 1.08
N SER A 8 7.37 -10.01 0.06
CA SER A 8 6.92 -8.81 -0.67
C SER A 8 5.55 -9.02 -1.33
N LEU A 9 5.30 -10.20 -1.90
CA LEU A 9 3.98 -10.55 -2.44
C LEU A 9 2.90 -10.52 -1.36
N ILE A 10 3.16 -11.12 -0.19
CA ILE A 10 2.20 -11.14 0.93
C ILE A 10 1.88 -9.71 1.38
N LEU A 11 2.89 -8.86 1.54
CA LEU A 11 2.66 -7.47 1.94
C LEU A 11 1.91 -6.67 0.87
N THR A 12 2.15 -6.93 -0.40
CA THR A 12 1.40 -6.33 -1.51
C THR A 12 -0.09 -6.73 -1.43
N CYS A 13 -0.37 -8.00 -1.16
CA CYS A 13 -1.75 -8.48 -0.95
C CYS A 13 -2.40 -7.87 0.29
N VAL A 14 -1.66 -7.72 1.39
CA VAL A 14 -2.16 -7.05 2.61
C VAL A 14 -2.51 -5.60 2.34
N LEU A 15 -1.64 -4.84 1.66
CA LEU A 15 -1.88 -3.44 1.29
C LEU A 15 -3.08 -3.27 0.37
N PHE A 16 -3.25 -4.18 -0.57
CA PHE A 16 -4.35 -4.14 -1.51
C PHE A 16 -5.62 -4.65 -0.81
N PHE A 17 -5.75 -5.92 -0.47
CA PHE A 17 -7.05 -6.49 -0.10
C PHE A 17 -7.58 -6.15 1.29
N LEU A 18 -6.74 -5.66 2.21
CA LEU A 18 -7.16 -5.41 3.60
C LEU A 18 -7.29 -3.92 3.89
N GLN A 19 -8.39 -3.55 4.52
CA GLN A 19 -8.60 -2.20 5.06
C GLN A 19 -8.05 -2.07 6.50
N PHE A 20 -8.03 -3.17 7.26
CA PHE A 20 -7.47 -3.24 8.61
C PHE A 20 -6.93 -4.63 8.94
N ILE A 21 -5.99 -4.71 9.87
CA ILE A 21 -5.48 -5.95 10.47
C ILE A 21 -6.08 -6.09 11.88
N PRO A 22 -6.84 -7.15 12.20
CA PRO A 22 -7.25 -7.42 13.56
C PRO A 22 -6.04 -7.89 14.40
N LEU A 23 -5.81 -7.25 15.55
CA LEU A 23 -4.74 -7.63 16.49
C LEU A 23 -5.22 -8.52 17.64
N GLY A 24 -6.51 -8.47 17.95
CA GLY A 24 -7.09 -9.24 19.06
C GLY A 24 -8.53 -8.85 19.36
N VAL A 25 -9.16 -9.62 20.23
CA VAL A 25 -10.51 -9.38 20.76
C VAL A 25 -10.37 -8.78 22.16
N TYR A 26 -11.04 -7.67 22.43
CA TYR A 26 -11.23 -7.18 23.79
C TYR A 26 -12.71 -7.32 24.17
N PHE A 27 -12.96 -7.97 25.30
CA PHE A 27 -14.31 -8.11 25.84
C PHE A 27 -14.67 -6.81 26.56
N GLN A 28 -15.64 -6.09 26.01
CA GLN A 28 -16.24 -4.96 26.72
C GLN A 28 -17.15 -5.56 27.80
N PHE A 29 -16.80 -5.38 29.07
CA PHE A 29 -17.42 -6.04 30.24
C PHE A 29 -18.87 -5.57 30.56
N GLU A 30 -19.70 -5.34 29.54
CA GLU A 30 -21.14 -5.06 29.70
C GLU A 30 -22.03 -5.94 28.80
N ASN A 31 -21.51 -6.54 27.72
CA ASN A 31 -22.29 -7.46 26.89
C ASN A 31 -21.38 -8.52 26.21
N PRO A 32 -21.46 -9.81 26.60
CA PRO A 32 -20.59 -10.87 26.08
C PRO A 32 -20.81 -11.19 24.58
N PHE A 33 -21.84 -10.61 23.96
CA PHE A 33 -22.10 -10.74 22.53
C PHE A 33 -21.48 -9.62 21.67
N VAL A 34 -20.95 -8.55 22.29
CA VAL A 34 -20.35 -7.41 21.58
C VAL A 34 -18.83 -7.49 21.70
N ASN A 35 -18.21 -8.25 20.78
CA ASN A 35 -16.76 -8.35 20.68
C ASN A 35 -16.20 -7.16 19.90
N SER A 36 -15.58 -6.19 20.60
CA SER A 36 -14.78 -5.16 19.94
C SER A 36 -13.38 -5.71 19.64
N HIS A 37 -12.87 -5.41 18.45
CA HIS A 37 -11.56 -5.89 18.03
C HIS A 37 -10.60 -4.71 18.07
N VAL A 38 -9.39 -4.93 18.60
CA VAL A 38 -8.28 -3.99 18.36
C VAL A 38 -7.89 -4.15 16.89
N ARG A 39 -7.95 -3.07 16.11
CA ARG A 39 -7.71 -3.08 14.67
C ARG A 39 -6.63 -2.07 14.31
N ILE A 40 -5.66 -2.47 13.48
CA ILE A 40 -4.73 -1.55 12.82
C ILE A 40 -5.32 -1.18 11.46
N PRO A 41 -5.70 0.08 11.21
CA PRO A 41 -6.12 0.50 9.88
C PRO A 41 -4.92 0.52 8.92
N ILE A 42 -5.09 -0.03 7.71
CA ILE A 42 -4.05 -0.09 6.67
C ILE A 42 -4.17 1.13 5.72
N GLN A 43 -4.75 2.22 6.22
CA GLN A 43 -4.77 3.50 5.51
C GLN A 43 -3.34 4.02 5.32
N LEU A 44 -3.08 4.63 4.18
CA LEU A 44 -1.80 5.25 3.85
C LEU A 44 -1.62 6.55 4.63
N PHE A 45 -2.68 7.37 4.65
CA PHE A 45 -2.67 8.70 5.26
C PHE A 45 -4.00 8.98 5.97
N THR A 46 -3.96 9.91 6.91
CA THR A 46 -5.16 10.54 7.46
C THR A 46 -4.95 12.03 7.54
N PHE A 47 -5.81 12.76 6.85
CA PHE A 47 -5.75 14.21 6.82
C PHE A 47 -7.16 14.75 7.06
N GLN A 48 -7.31 15.55 8.12
CA GLN A 48 -8.63 16.00 8.60
C GLN A 48 -9.57 14.79 8.75
N ASP A 49 -10.75 14.82 8.13
CA ASP A 49 -11.74 13.73 8.16
C ASP A 49 -11.55 12.69 7.05
N ASN A 50 -10.52 12.86 6.21
CA ASN A 50 -10.25 11.98 5.07
C ASN A 50 -9.28 10.85 5.45
N LYS A 51 -9.71 9.61 5.23
CA LYS A 51 -8.86 8.41 5.34
C LYS A 51 -8.50 7.92 3.95
N LEU A 52 -7.21 7.90 3.63
CA LEU A 52 -6.72 7.55 2.30
C LEU A 52 -6.22 6.10 2.31
N PHE A 53 -6.76 5.27 1.43
CA PHE A 53 -6.42 3.85 1.25
C PHE A 53 -5.86 3.59 -0.14
N ILE A 54 -5.35 2.38 -0.38
CA ILE A 54 -4.91 1.96 -1.72
C ILE A 54 -6.05 1.99 -2.75
N TRP A 55 -7.31 1.80 -2.35
CA TRP A 55 -8.45 1.73 -3.28
C TRP A 55 -9.15 3.05 -3.53
N GLY A 56 -8.95 4.02 -2.65
CA GLY A 56 -9.71 5.26 -2.65
C GLY A 56 -9.64 5.97 -1.31
N MET A 57 -10.55 6.89 -1.10
CA MET A 57 -10.66 7.68 0.12
C MET A 57 -12.02 7.50 0.78
N VAL A 58 -12.05 7.63 2.11
CA VAL A 58 -13.29 7.71 2.89
C VAL A 58 -13.40 9.11 3.47
N THR A 59 -14.52 9.78 3.19
CA THR A 59 -14.86 11.13 3.66
C THR A 59 -16.28 11.11 4.22
N ASN A 60 -16.46 11.53 5.48
CA ASN A 60 -17.78 11.60 6.13
C ASN A 60 -18.62 10.31 5.99
N GLY A 61 -17.95 9.14 5.98
CA GLY A 61 -18.60 7.84 5.83
C GLY A 61 -18.89 7.40 4.39
N VAL A 62 -18.62 8.24 3.38
CA VAL A 62 -18.73 7.88 1.96
C VAL A 62 -17.38 7.40 1.45
N PHE A 63 -17.34 6.24 0.82
CA PHE A 63 -16.16 5.72 0.14
C PHE A 63 -16.18 6.12 -1.34
N GLN A 64 -15.09 6.72 -1.82
CA GLN A 64 -14.90 7.15 -3.21
C GLN A 64 -13.66 6.46 -3.78
N ASN A 65 -13.81 5.83 -4.94
CA ASN A 65 -12.69 5.14 -5.60
C ASN A 65 -11.73 6.15 -6.23
N TRP A 66 -10.47 5.75 -6.39
CA TRP A 66 -9.48 6.64 -7.02
C TRP A 66 -9.87 7.09 -8.44
N PHE A 67 -10.49 6.24 -9.25
CA PHE A 67 -10.93 6.64 -10.59
C PHE A 67 -12.04 7.71 -10.60
N GLU A 68 -12.88 7.73 -9.57
CA GLU A 68 -13.95 8.72 -9.43
C GLU A 68 -13.39 10.09 -9.01
N VAL A 69 -12.28 10.07 -8.26
CA VAL A 69 -11.62 11.26 -7.74
C VAL A 69 -10.58 11.80 -8.74
N ASN A 70 -9.64 10.95 -9.15
CA ASN A 70 -8.53 11.32 -10.03
C ASN A 70 -7.98 10.10 -10.79
N ILE A 71 -8.11 10.11 -12.12
CA ILE A 71 -7.67 9.02 -12.99
C ILE A 71 -6.17 8.69 -12.84
N LEU A 72 -5.33 9.70 -12.63
CA LEU A 72 -3.88 9.51 -12.49
C LEU A 72 -3.60 8.74 -11.19
N THR A 73 -4.22 9.15 -10.08
CA THR A 73 -4.15 8.44 -8.80
C THR A 73 -4.63 7.00 -8.91
N GLY A 74 -5.72 6.78 -9.67
CA GLY A 74 -6.23 5.46 -10.01
C GLY A 74 -5.18 4.59 -10.73
N ILE A 75 -4.49 5.13 -11.73
CA ILE A 75 -3.41 4.41 -12.43
C ILE A 75 -2.30 4.01 -11.45
N PHE A 76 -1.84 4.92 -10.59
CA PHE A 76 -0.75 4.62 -9.66
C PHE A 76 -1.13 3.53 -8.64
N PHE A 77 -2.28 3.62 -7.99
CA PHE A 77 -2.61 2.68 -6.92
C PHE A 77 -3.37 1.43 -7.40
N LEU A 78 -4.40 1.60 -8.22
CA LEU A 78 -5.27 0.49 -8.64
C LEU A 78 -4.70 -0.33 -9.79
N VAL A 79 -3.79 0.23 -10.59
CA VAL A 79 -3.18 -0.48 -11.73
C VAL A 79 -1.76 -0.94 -11.40
N LEU A 80 -0.87 -0.05 -10.94
CA LEU A 80 0.52 -0.43 -10.73
C LEU A 80 0.72 -1.39 -9.55
N LEU A 81 -0.04 -1.28 -8.45
CA LEU A 81 0.15 -2.16 -7.29
C LEU A 81 -0.22 -3.62 -7.62
N PRO A 82 -1.37 -3.92 -8.25
CA PRO A 82 -1.65 -5.28 -8.70
C PRO A 82 -0.63 -5.81 -9.72
N LEU A 83 -0.17 -4.97 -10.64
CA LEU A 83 0.89 -5.35 -11.58
C LEU A 83 2.19 -5.72 -10.84
N ALA A 84 2.57 -4.96 -9.82
CA ALA A 84 3.71 -5.28 -8.96
C ALA A 84 3.54 -6.66 -8.29
N GLY A 85 2.34 -6.95 -7.79
CA GLY A 85 1.98 -8.27 -7.26
C GLY A 85 2.13 -9.41 -8.30
N ILE A 86 1.61 -9.22 -9.51
CA ILE A 86 1.70 -10.21 -10.60
C ILE A 86 3.15 -10.46 -11.02
N LEU A 87 3.94 -9.39 -11.20
CA LEU A 87 5.37 -9.50 -11.50
C LEU A 87 6.11 -10.24 -10.38
N THR A 88 5.71 -9.99 -9.14
CA THR A 88 6.28 -10.68 -7.99
C THR A 88 6.00 -12.17 -8.04
N ILE A 89 4.76 -12.59 -8.32
CA ILE A 89 4.35 -14.00 -8.46
C ILE A 89 5.26 -14.74 -9.45
N PHE A 90 5.49 -14.17 -10.64
CA PHE A 90 6.33 -14.82 -11.64
C PHE A 90 7.82 -14.74 -11.32
N GLY A 91 8.27 -13.63 -10.75
CA GLY A 91 9.68 -13.39 -10.51
C GLY A 91 10.23 -14.13 -9.30
N PHE A 92 9.43 -14.41 -8.26
CA PHE A 92 9.96 -15.09 -7.07
C PHE A 92 10.20 -16.61 -7.28
N TRP A 93 9.46 -17.21 -8.22
CA TRP A 93 9.58 -18.63 -8.60
C TRP A 93 10.70 -18.90 -9.61
N LYS A 94 10.96 -17.98 -10.55
CA LYS A 94 11.94 -18.18 -11.62
C LYS A 94 13.35 -17.83 -11.16
N GLU A 95 14.21 -18.80 -10.88
CA GLU A 95 15.58 -18.59 -10.39
C GLU A 95 16.59 -18.32 -11.53
N ASN A 96 16.27 -17.38 -12.42
CA ASN A 96 17.08 -17.08 -13.59
C ASN A 96 17.14 -15.57 -13.87
N LYS A 97 17.86 -15.17 -14.93
CA LYS A 97 17.98 -13.75 -15.31
C LYS A 97 16.62 -13.07 -15.54
N THR A 98 15.62 -13.81 -16.03
CA THR A 98 14.27 -13.29 -16.26
C THR A 98 13.56 -13.03 -14.94
N GLY A 99 13.63 -13.96 -13.99
CA GLY A 99 13.09 -13.75 -12.64
C GLY A 99 13.71 -12.54 -11.95
N LYS A 100 15.03 -12.36 -12.05
CA LYS A 100 15.71 -11.16 -11.53
C LYS A 100 15.16 -9.87 -12.14
N LYS A 101 14.96 -9.83 -13.46
CA LYS A 101 14.36 -8.68 -14.14
C LYS A 101 12.95 -8.38 -13.64
N LEU A 102 12.14 -9.41 -13.40
CA LEU A 102 10.80 -9.25 -12.83
C LEU A 102 10.84 -8.72 -11.38
N MET A 103 11.79 -9.19 -10.56
CA MET A 103 11.99 -8.65 -9.20
C MET A 103 12.45 -7.19 -9.22
N ASN A 104 13.30 -6.82 -10.17
CA ASN A 104 13.70 -5.43 -10.38
C ASN A 104 12.51 -4.55 -10.80
N ALA A 105 11.66 -5.04 -11.71
CA ALA A 105 10.46 -4.34 -12.14
C ALA A 105 9.47 -4.15 -10.97
N ASN A 106 9.27 -5.17 -10.13
CA ASN A 106 8.48 -5.05 -8.90
C ASN A 106 9.02 -3.94 -7.97
N PHE A 107 10.33 -3.92 -7.72
CA PHE A 107 10.96 -2.86 -6.93
C PHE A 107 10.70 -1.47 -7.52
N ILE A 108 10.85 -1.30 -8.83
CA ILE A 108 10.59 -0.03 -9.50
C ILE A 108 9.11 0.39 -9.36
N PHE A 109 8.17 -0.54 -9.52
CA PHE A 109 6.74 -0.21 -9.37
C PHE A 109 6.40 0.20 -7.95
N LEU A 110 6.88 -0.52 -6.94
CA LEU A 110 6.68 -0.13 -5.54
C LEU A 110 7.33 1.22 -5.23
N LEU A 111 8.51 1.51 -5.79
CA LEU A 111 9.18 2.80 -5.65
C LEU A 111 8.33 3.92 -6.23
N VAL A 112 7.82 3.73 -7.45
CA VAL A 112 6.97 4.69 -8.14
C VAL A 112 5.68 4.95 -7.35
N ILE A 113 5.03 3.92 -6.82
CA ILE A 113 3.83 4.05 -5.97
C ILE A 113 4.15 4.82 -4.70
N LEU A 114 5.27 4.50 -4.03
CA LEU A 114 5.69 5.20 -2.81
C LEU A 114 6.00 6.67 -3.08
N LEU A 115 6.74 6.98 -4.15
CA LEU A 115 7.05 8.35 -4.54
C LEU A 115 5.77 9.12 -4.90
N TYR A 116 4.85 8.50 -5.64
CA TYR A 116 3.56 9.10 -5.96
C TYR A 116 2.73 9.37 -4.70
N SER A 117 2.79 8.47 -3.72
CA SER A 117 2.08 8.64 -2.44
C SER A 117 2.58 9.87 -1.66
N ILE A 118 3.89 10.16 -1.68
CA ILE A 118 4.50 11.26 -0.90
C ILE A 118 4.54 12.56 -1.70
N ILE A 119 4.66 12.49 -3.02
CA ILE A 119 4.89 13.66 -3.88
C ILE A 119 3.64 13.97 -4.69
N GLY A 120 3.09 12.97 -5.38
CA GLY A 120 1.92 13.12 -6.23
C GLY A 120 0.68 13.54 -5.45
N ILE A 121 0.36 12.85 -4.36
CA ILE A 121 -0.84 13.18 -3.55
C ILE A 121 -0.79 14.62 -3.02
N PRO A 122 0.32 15.12 -2.42
CA PRO A 122 0.39 16.54 -2.03
C PRO A 122 0.29 17.51 -3.19
N ILE A 123 0.96 17.24 -4.32
CA ILE A 123 0.92 18.14 -5.48
C ILE A 123 -0.50 18.28 -6.01
N TYR A 124 -1.24 17.18 -6.11
CA TYR A 124 -2.61 17.14 -6.63
C TYR A 124 -3.68 17.12 -5.54
N SER A 125 -3.35 17.64 -4.36
CA SER A 125 -4.19 17.49 -3.17
C SER A 125 -5.48 18.28 -3.26
N GLU A 126 -5.47 19.44 -3.92
CA GLU A 126 -6.69 20.22 -4.15
C GLU A 126 -7.66 19.47 -5.05
N GLU A 127 -7.16 18.83 -6.12
CA GLU A 127 -7.98 18.04 -7.03
C GLU A 127 -8.43 16.71 -6.42
N ILE A 128 -7.60 16.08 -5.59
CA ILE A 128 -7.88 14.76 -5.00
C ILE A 128 -8.75 14.89 -3.74
N LEU A 129 -8.46 15.86 -2.87
CA LEU A 129 -9.04 15.97 -1.52
C LEU A 129 -9.95 17.19 -1.35
N GLY A 130 -10.00 18.09 -2.34
CA GLY A 130 -10.69 19.37 -2.23
C GLY A 130 -10.00 20.37 -1.27
N VAL A 131 -8.80 20.04 -0.78
CA VAL A 131 -8.05 20.83 0.19
C VAL A 131 -6.57 20.75 -0.16
N GLN A 132 -5.91 21.92 -0.17
CA GLN A 132 -4.48 22.00 -0.46
C GLN A 132 -3.62 21.47 0.70
N PHE A 133 -2.68 20.60 0.37
CA PHE A 133 -1.65 20.07 1.27
C PHE A 133 -0.39 20.93 1.19
N SER A 134 0.17 21.34 2.33
CA SER A 134 1.57 21.78 2.34
C SER A 134 2.48 20.56 2.25
N TYR A 135 3.49 20.61 1.37
CA TYR A 135 4.28 19.43 1.00
C TYR A 135 4.88 18.67 2.20
N PHE A 136 5.33 19.38 3.24
CA PHE A 136 5.93 18.74 4.42
C PHE A 136 4.91 18.23 5.44
N ASP A 137 3.66 18.67 5.36
CA ASP A 137 2.62 18.29 6.31
C ASP A 137 2.33 16.78 6.19
N ILE A 138 2.52 16.19 5.00
CA ILE A 138 2.16 14.79 4.73
C ILE A 138 2.90 13.81 5.65
N PHE A 139 4.12 14.16 6.08
CA PHE A 139 4.92 13.33 6.96
C PHE A 139 4.33 13.20 8.37
N SER A 140 3.52 14.18 8.80
CA SER A 140 2.78 14.11 10.07
C SER A 140 1.49 13.29 9.99
N HIS A 141 1.08 12.92 8.77
CA HIS A 141 -0.19 12.24 8.47
C HIS A 141 -0.01 10.80 7.98
N LEU A 142 1.23 10.30 7.93
CA LEU A 142 1.56 8.93 7.54
C LEU A 142 0.95 7.92 8.51
N ASN A 143 0.34 6.87 7.98
CA ASN A 143 -0.26 5.78 8.77
C ASN A 143 0.36 4.42 8.44
N TYR A 144 -0.11 3.38 9.13
CA TYR A 144 0.43 2.02 9.04
C TYR A 144 0.52 1.48 7.60
N GLY A 145 -0.45 1.79 6.72
CA GLY A 145 -0.39 1.37 5.32
C GLY A 145 0.83 1.92 4.60
N PHE A 146 1.21 3.17 4.86
CA PHE A 146 2.42 3.75 4.29
C PHE A 146 3.69 3.05 4.77
N PHE A 147 3.79 2.73 6.06
CA PHE A 147 4.94 2.01 6.60
C PHE A 147 5.02 0.56 6.09
N ILE A 148 3.89 -0.11 5.88
CA ILE A 148 3.85 -1.43 5.24
C ILE A 148 4.35 -1.32 3.79
N LEU A 149 3.96 -0.28 3.04
CA LEU A 149 4.47 -0.02 1.69
C LEU A 149 5.99 0.21 1.68
N LEU A 150 6.51 0.98 2.64
CA LEU A 150 7.94 1.20 2.80
C LEU A 150 8.72 -0.09 3.10
N ILE A 151 8.21 -0.91 4.03
CA ILE A 151 8.81 -2.22 4.35
C ILE A 151 8.77 -3.14 3.13
N ASN A 152 7.66 -3.14 2.39
CA ASN A 152 7.51 -3.91 1.17
C ASN A 152 8.53 -3.50 0.10
N LEU A 153 8.78 -2.19 -0.07
CA LEU A 153 9.81 -1.67 -0.97
C LEU A 153 11.21 -2.16 -0.59
N ILE A 154 11.56 -2.13 0.69
CA ILE A 154 12.86 -2.62 1.19
C ILE A 154 13.01 -4.12 0.89
N LEU A 155 11.97 -4.90 1.14
CA LEU A 155 11.97 -6.33 0.84
C LEU A 155 12.10 -6.61 -0.66
N ALA A 156 11.43 -5.83 -1.50
CA ALA A 156 11.56 -5.94 -2.96
C ALA A 156 12.99 -5.61 -3.43
N LEU A 157 13.65 -4.62 -2.82
CA LEU A 157 15.06 -4.32 -3.09
C LEU A 157 15.97 -5.49 -2.71
N ILE A 158 15.81 -6.05 -1.51
CA ILE A 158 16.58 -7.21 -1.06
C ILE A 158 16.30 -8.42 -1.96
N ALA A 159 15.05 -8.63 -2.34
CA ALA A 159 14.64 -9.69 -3.25
C ALA A 159 15.33 -9.56 -4.60
N ASN A 160 15.46 -8.36 -5.14
CA ASN A 160 16.17 -8.10 -6.40
C ASN A 160 17.69 -8.36 -6.28
N ILE A 161 18.32 -7.84 -5.22
CA ILE A 161 19.78 -7.98 -4.99
C ILE A 161 20.17 -9.44 -4.77
N LYS A 162 19.45 -10.13 -3.88
CA LYS A 162 19.72 -11.52 -3.48
C LYS A 162 19.01 -12.56 -4.35
N HIS A 163 18.52 -12.17 -5.52
CA HIS A 163 17.81 -13.11 -6.39
C HIS A 163 18.75 -14.23 -6.87
N PRO A 164 18.40 -15.51 -6.64
CA PRO A 164 19.21 -16.63 -7.11
C PRO A 164 19.18 -16.69 -8.64
N ILE A 165 20.35 -16.87 -9.25
CA ILE A 165 20.48 -17.17 -10.68
C ILE A 165 21.22 -18.49 -10.74
N GLN A 166 20.51 -19.56 -11.11
CA GLN A 166 21.05 -20.90 -11.32
C GLN A 166 21.05 -21.22 -12.82
#